data_AF-A0A7C0VLA9-F1
#
_entry.id   AF-A0A7C0VLA9-F1
#
_cell.length_a   1.000
_cell.length_b   1.000
_cell.length_c   1.000
_cell.angle_alpha   90.00
_cell.angle_beta   90.00
_cell.angle_gamma   90.00
#
_symmetry.space_group_name_H-M   'P 1'
#
loop_
_entity.id
_entity.type
_entity.pdbx_description
1 polymer ?
#
loop_
_entity_poly.entity_id
_entity_poly.type
_entity_poly.pdbx_seq_one_letter_code
_entity_poly.pdbx_strand_id
1 'polypeptide(L)'
;MVRNLNPKVYIIMCTRYVEDVEDLYKLGANEVIPEEFETSVEIFARVLGWYLIPCDEIDKLVSEVRADGYDMLRSMALAKSRVVDLELHIPEIEITGFRVEKETEVAGKTIREIQLRSQYGVTLLAIRCGDRTIPNPDTSEKKRSVRGISFI
;
A
#
# COMPACT_ATOMS: atom_id res chain seq x y z
N MET A 1 29.24 -24.93 -1.32
CA MET A 1 30.60 -24.59 -0.83
C MET A 1 30.57 -23.83 0.50
N VAL A 2 29.74 -22.79 0.67
CA VAL A 2 29.64 -22.01 1.92
C VAL A 2 29.19 -22.85 3.13
N ARG A 3 28.17 -23.71 2.97
CA ARG A 3 27.67 -24.58 4.05
C ARG A 3 28.70 -25.59 4.58
N ASN A 4 29.62 -26.01 3.73
CA ASN A 4 30.69 -26.94 4.11
C ASN A 4 31.77 -26.26 4.96
N LEU A 5 31.94 -24.93 4.80
CA LEU A 5 32.91 -24.14 5.57
C LEU A 5 32.33 -23.72 6.93
N ASN A 6 31.06 -23.33 6.97
CA ASN A 6 30.38 -23.00 8.21
C ASN A 6 28.88 -23.32 8.08
N PRO A 7 28.38 -24.39 8.71
CA PRO A 7 26.97 -24.77 8.60
C PRO A 7 26.03 -23.76 9.28
N LYS A 8 26.52 -22.93 10.21
CA LYS A 8 25.71 -21.98 10.99
C LYS A 8 25.60 -20.59 10.35
N VAL A 9 26.30 -20.30 9.26
CA VAL A 9 26.23 -18.96 8.64
C VAL A 9 24.82 -18.70 8.10
N TYR A 10 24.31 -17.48 8.25
CA TYR A 10 23.04 -17.09 7.63
C TYR A 10 23.30 -16.65 6.19
N ILE A 11 22.62 -17.23 5.21
CA ILE A 11 22.83 -17.00 3.78
C ILE A 11 21.57 -16.38 3.19
N ILE A 12 21.68 -15.13 2.74
CA ILE A 12 20.66 -14.43 1.98
C ILE A 12 21.11 -14.40 0.53
N MET A 13 20.23 -14.75 -0.41
CA MET A 13 20.51 -14.70 -1.85
C MET A 13 19.48 -13.85 -2.57
N CYS A 14 19.94 -13.03 -3.51
CA CYS A 14 19.06 -12.39 -4.46
C CYS A 14 19.08 -13.17 -5.78
N THR A 15 17.93 -13.27 -6.43
CA THR A 15 17.82 -13.85 -7.77
C THR A 15 17.00 -12.95 -8.66
N ARG A 16 17.20 -13.04 -9.97
CA ARG A 16 16.36 -12.33 -10.92
C ARG A 16 14.96 -12.94 -11.02
N TYR A 17 14.87 -14.26 -10.98
CA TYR A 17 13.65 -15.01 -11.31
C TYR A 17 13.05 -15.72 -10.10
N VAL A 18 11.72 -15.63 -9.97
CA VAL A 18 10.93 -16.34 -8.95
C VAL A 18 11.07 -17.86 -9.09
N GLU A 19 11.23 -18.36 -10.32
CA GLU A 19 11.36 -19.79 -10.61
C GLU A 19 12.60 -20.42 -9.95
N ASP A 20 13.66 -19.64 -9.73
CA ASP A 20 14.93 -20.12 -9.14
C ASP A 20 14.86 -20.24 -7.62
N VAL A 21 13.82 -19.69 -6.98
CA VAL A 21 13.76 -19.54 -5.52
C VAL A 21 13.84 -20.90 -4.80
N GLU A 22 13.06 -21.88 -5.27
CA GLU A 22 13.01 -23.20 -4.64
C GLU A 22 14.38 -23.91 -4.72
N ASP A 23 15.08 -23.74 -5.84
CA ASP A 23 16.39 -24.36 -6.06
C ASP A 23 17.48 -23.69 -5.23
N LEU A 24 17.42 -22.38 -5.03
CA LEU A 24 18.33 -21.65 -4.14
C LEU A 24 18.13 -22.04 -2.67
N TYR A 25 16.88 -22.30 -2.24
CA TYR A 25 16.63 -22.90 -0.93
C TYR A 25 17.22 -24.31 -0.82
N LYS A 26 17.05 -25.17 -1.83
CA LYS A 26 17.67 -26.52 -1.86
C LYS A 26 19.20 -26.47 -1.80
N LEU A 27 19.82 -25.43 -2.35
CA LEU A 27 21.27 -25.19 -2.27
C LEU A 27 21.74 -24.68 -0.90
N GLY A 28 20.79 -24.41 0.01
CA GLY A 28 21.05 -24.07 1.40
C GLY A 28 21.05 -22.58 1.71
N ALA A 29 20.38 -21.74 0.91
CA ALA A 29 20.03 -20.38 1.34
C ALA A 29 19.07 -20.42 2.55
N ASN A 30 19.16 -19.43 3.44
CA ASN A 30 18.17 -19.22 4.51
C ASN A 30 17.02 -18.35 4.06
N GLU A 31 17.30 -17.40 3.17
CA GLU A 31 16.35 -16.44 2.63
C GLU A 31 16.73 -16.16 1.18
N VAL A 32 15.73 -16.08 0.30
CA VAL A 32 15.91 -15.80 -1.11
C VAL A 32 14.96 -14.68 -1.51
N ILE A 33 15.49 -13.62 -2.13
CA ILE A 33 14.75 -12.42 -2.54
C ILE A 33 14.77 -12.33 -4.08
N PRO A 34 13.67 -12.59 -4.79
CA PRO A 34 13.55 -12.44 -6.22
C PRO A 34 13.28 -10.98 -6.61
N GLU A 35 14.16 -10.42 -7.44
CA GLU A 35 14.14 -9.03 -7.89
C GLU A 35 12.87 -8.71 -8.70
N GLU A 36 12.45 -9.59 -9.60
CA GLU A 36 11.25 -9.36 -10.42
C GLU A 36 9.97 -9.31 -9.59
N PHE A 37 9.91 -10.09 -8.50
CA PHE A 37 8.79 -10.08 -7.57
C PHE A 37 8.74 -8.75 -6.81
N GLU A 38 9.84 -8.35 -6.18
CA GLU A 38 9.87 -7.09 -5.42
C GLU A 38 9.60 -5.88 -6.32
N THR A 39 10.14 -5.91 -7.55
CA THR A 39 9.83 -4.88 -8.56
C THR A 39 8.34 -4.87 -8.90
N SER A 40 7.69 -6.03 -9.05
CA SER A 40 6.25 -6.11 -9.34
C SER A 40 5.39 -5.60 -8.18
N VAL A 41 5.77 -5.89 -6.94
CA VAL A 41 5.09 -5.41 -5.72
C VAL A 41 5.17 -3.88 -5.64
N GLU A 42 6.34 -3.31 -5.94
CA GLU A 42 6.53 -1.86 -5.97
C GLU A 42 5.70 -1.18 -7.07
N ILE A 43 5.67 -1.76 -8.28
CA ILE A 43 4.81 -1.26 -9.37
C ILE A 43 3.34 -1.29 -8.94
N PHE A 44 2.89 -2.38 -8.33
CA PHE A 44 1.52 -2.53 -7.85
C PHE A 44 1.18 -1.49 -6.78
N ALA A 45 2.05 -1.29 -5.79
CA ALA A 45 1.87 -0.29 -4.75
C ALA A 45 1.75 1.13 -5.33
N ARG A 46 2.57 1.48 -6.32
CA ARG A 46 2.50 2.77 -7.02
C ARG A 46 1.18 2.97 -7.76
N VAL A 47 0.70 1.93 -8.45
CA VAL A 47 -0.59 1.98 -9.14
C VAL A 47 -1.72 2.20 -8.12
N LEU A 48 -1.75 1.47 -7.01
CA LEU A 48 -2.76 1.66 -5.96
C LEU A 48 -2.70 3.06 -5.33
N GLY A 49 -1.50 3.60 -5.10
CA GLY A 49 -1.31 4.96 -4.60
C GLY A 49 -1.88 5.99 -5.58
N TRP A 50 -1.67 5.79 -6.88
CA TRP A 50 -2.24 6.64 -7.93
C TRP A 50 -3.78 6.59 -7.95
N TYR A 51 -4.38 5.44 -7.61
CA TYR A 51 -5.82 5.29 -7.37
C TYR A 51 -6.30 5.79 -6.00
N LEU A 52 -5.45 6.52 -5.25
CA LEU A 52 -5.77 7.11 -3.95
C LEU A 52 -6.16 6.08 -2.89
N ILE A 53 -5.69 4.83 -3.03
CA ILE A 53 -5.81 3.83 -1.98
C ILE A 53 -4.95 4.27 -0.79
N PRO A 54 -5.47 4.23 0.45
CA PRO A 54 -4.70 4.64 1.63
C PRO A 54 -3.41 3.82 1.81
N CYS A 55 -2.31 4.48 2.20
CA CYS A 55 -1.02 3.83 2.38
C CYS A 55 -1.08 2.64 3.35
N ASP A 56 -1.87 2.75 4.44
CA ASP A 56 -2.07 1.65 5.40
C ASP A 56 -2.70 0.40 4.76
N GLU A 57 -3.56 0.60 3.76
CA GLU A 57 -4.18 -0.49 3.00
C GLU A 57 -3.21 -1.08 1.99
N ILE A 58 -2.42 -0.25 1.32
CA ILE A 58 -1.36 -0.71 0.41
C ILE A 58 -0.32 -1.54 1.18
N ASP A 59 0.17 -1.05 2.32
CA ASP A 59 1.16 -1.73 3.16
C ASP A 59 0.64 -3.09 3.65
N LYS A 60 -0.65 -3.15 4.00
CA LYS A 60 -1.30 -4.40 4.37
C LYS A 60 -1.33 -5.39 3.20
N LEU A 61 -1.77 -4.97 2.02
CA LEU A 61 -1.81 -5.81 0.81
C LEU A 61 -0.42 -6.29 0.41
N VAL A 62 0.59 -5.40 0.46
CA VAL A 62 1.99 -5.74 0.19
C VAL A 62 2.51 -6.77 1.19
N SER A 63 2.18 -6.62 2.48
CA SER A 63 2.57 -7.57 3.52
C SER A 63 1.93 -8.94 3.32
N GLU A 64 0.64 -8.97 2.94
CA GLU A 64 -0.08 -10.21 2.63
C GLU A 64 0.54 -10.93 1.42
N VAL A 65 0.86 -10.19 0.34
CA VAL A 65 1.51 -10.73 -0.87
C VAL A 65 2.91 -11.29 -0.56
N ARG A 66 3.69 -10.66 0.33
CA ARG A 66 4.99 -11.18 0.77
C ARG A 66 4.86 -12.38 1.70
N ALA A 67 3.82 -12.44 2.54
CA ALA A 67 3.63 -13.49 3.54
C ALA A 67 3.15 -14.83 2.94
N ASP A 68 2.31 -14.79 1.90
CA ASP A 68 1.90 -15.99 1.15
C ASP A 68 3.01 -16.53 0.23
N GLY A 69 4.19 -15.92 0.30
CA GLY A 69 5.34 -16.26 -0.53
C GLY A 69 5.13 -15.93 -2.00
N TYR A 70 6.09 -16.36 -2.82
CA TYR A 70 6.08 -16.10 -4.26
C TYR A 70 5.01 -16.90 -5.03
N ASP A 71 4.29 -17.80 -4.36
CA ASP A 71 3.24 -18.63 -4.94
C ASP A 71 1.95 -17.85 -5.29
N MET A 72 1.70 -16.72 -4.63
CA MET A 72 0.52 -15.89 -4.93
C MET A 72 0.62 -15.21 -6.30
N LEU A 73 1.82 -14.81 -6.76
CA LEU A 73 1.99 -14.28 -8.13
C LEU A 73 1.78 -15.35 -9.20
N ARG A 74 2.18 -16.60 -8.93
CA ARG A 74 1.91 -17.75 -9.83
C ARG A 74 0.41 -17.93 -10.07
N SER A 75 -0.42 -17.67 -9.06
CA SER A 75 -1.88 -17.76 -9.16
C SER A 75 -2.55 -16.47 -9.68
N MET A 76 -2.02 -15.29 -9.35
CA MET A 76 -2.55 -14.00 -9.87
C MET A 76 -2.23 -13.77 -11.36
N ALA A 77 -1.10 -14.27 -11.88
CA ALA A 77 -0.81 -14.20 -13.32
C ALA A 77 -1.86 -14.91 -14.20
N LEU A 78 -2.62 -15.85 -13.61
CA LEU A 78 -3.74 -16.54 -14.25
C LEU A 78 -5.07 -15.78 -14.12
N ALA A 79 -5.19 -14.86 -13.16
CA ALA A 79 -6.38 -14.07 -12.92
C ALA A 79 -6.33 -12.78 -13.77
N LYS A 80 -6.97 -12.81 -14.95
CA LYS A 80 -7.23 -11.61 -15.76
C LYS A 80 -8.12 -10.63 -14.99
N SER A 81 -7.52 -9.69 -14.26
CA SER A 81 -8.26 -8.56 -13.70
C SER A 81 -8.21 -7.39 -14.67
N ARG A 82 -9.40 -6.91 -15.07
CA ARG A 82 -9.57 -5.70 -15.87
C ARG A 82 -9.36 -4.50 -14.95
N VAL A 83 -8.19 -3.86 -15.05
CA VAL A 83 -7.97 -2.56 -14.42
C VAL A 83 -8.76 -1.53 -15.23
N VAL A 84 -9.73 -0.90 -14.58
CA VAL A 84 -10.58 0.13 -15.17
C VAL A 84 -9.80 1.45 -15.16
N ASP A 85 -9.79 2.06 -16.33
CA ASP A 85 -9.25 3.37 -16.67
C ASP A 85 -9.65 4.45 -15.66
N LEU A 86 -8.72 5.28 -15.16
CA LEU A 86 -9.08 6.59 -14.59
C LEU A 86 -7.87 7.53 -14.41
N GLU A 87 -7.68 8.43 -15.37
CA GLU A 87 -6.76 9.57 -15.32
C GLU A 87 -7.10 10.57 -14.23
N LEU A 88 -6.26 10.70 -13.20
CA LEU A 88 -6.14 11.93 -12.39
C LEU A 88 -4.68 12.15 -11.98
N HIS A 89 -3.88 12.69 -12.89
CA HIS A 89 -2.58 13.27 -12.54
C HIS A 89 -2.56 14.76 -12.88
N ILE A 90 -2.55 15.61 -11.84
CA ILE A 90 -2.30 17.04 -11.96
C ILE A 90 -0.84 17.26 -11.51
N PRO A 91 0.08 17.66 -12.41
CA PRO A 91 1.45 17.98 -12.01
C PRO A 91 1.47 19.07 -10.91
N GLU A 92 2.39 18.97 -9.95
CA GLU A 92 2.57 19.89 -8.80
C GLU A 92 1.58 19.75 -7.62
N ILE A 93 0.58 18.87 -7.70
CA ILE A 93 -0.37 18.60 -6.61
C ILE A 93 -0.34 17.11 -6.25
N GLU A 94 0.10 16.80 -5.02
CA GLU A 94 0.02 15.44 -4.46
C GLU A 94 -1.35 15.25 -3.80
N ILE A 95 -2.12 14.27 -4.27
CA ILE A 95 -3.42 13.91 -3.70
C ILE A 95 -3.26 12.55 -3.03
N THR A 96 -3.61 12.45 -1.75
CA THR A 96 -3.49 11.20 -0.99
C THR A 96 -4.78 10.83 -0.25
N GLY A 97 -5.05 9.54 -0.14
CA GLY A 97 -6.06 8.97 0.74
C GLY A 97 -5.50 8.66 2.13
N PHE A 98 -6.17 9.06 3.20
CA PHE A 98 -5.91 8.56 4.56
C PHE A 98 -7.17 8.02 5.21
N ARG A 99 -7.09 6.85 5.83
CA ARG A 99 -8.18 6.32 6.64
C ARG A 99 -8.15 6.94 8.04
N VAL A 100 -9.32 7.39 8.53
CA VAL A 100 -9.47 7.85 9.91
C VAL A 100 -10.20 6.79 10.73
N GLU A 101 -9.48 6.18 11.67
CA GLU A 101 -10.02 5.17 12.57
C GLU A 101 -10.82 5.80 13.72
N LYS A 102 -11.76 5.03 14.28
CA LYS A 102 -12.66 5.47 15.37
C LYS A 102 -11.95 6.01 16.61
N GLU A 103 -10.77 5.47 16.90
CA GLU A 103 -10.00 5.74 18.12
C GLU A 103 -8.95 6.85 17.92
N THR A 104 -8.93 7.50 16.75
CA THR A 104 -7.99 8.59 16.47
C THR A 104 -8.44 9.89 17.12
N GLU A 105 -7.48 10.72 17.49
CA GLU A 105 -7.74 12.03 18.11
C GLU A 105 -8.50 13.02 17.21
N VAL A 106 -8.58 12.72 15.91
CA VAL A 106 -9.33 13.47 14.90
C VAL A 106 -10.74 12.92 14.66
N ALA A 107 -11.07 11.74 15.18
CA ALA A 107 -12.42 11.19 15.11
C ALA A 107 -13.38 12.03 15.97
N GLY A 108 -14.56 12.35 15.44
CA GLY A 108 -15.57 13.16 16.14
C GLY A 108 -15.31 14.67 16.12
N LYS A 109 -14.11 15.14 15.78
CA LYS A 109 -13.82 16.57 15.54
C LYS A 109 -14.38 17.03 14.19
N THR A 110 -14.77 18.29 14.12
CA THR A 110 -15.10 19.01 12.89
C THR A 110 -13.84 19.37 12.12
N ILE A 111 -13.97 19.63 10.82
CA ILE A 111 -12.84 20.08 9.99
C ILE A 111 -12.23 21.38 10.54
N ARG A 112 -13.08 22.28 11.08
CA ARG A 112 -12.66 23.52 11.74
C ARG A 112 -11.76 23.27 12.95
N GLU A 113 -12.08 22.28 13.78
CA GLU A 113 -11.31 21.95 14.99
C GLU A 113 -9.96 21.31 14.67
N ILE A 114 -9.88 20.54 13.56
CA ILE A 114 -8.63 19.86 13.15
C ILE A 114 -7.65 20.86 12.53
N GLN A 115 -8.14 21.96 11.93
CA GLN A 115 -7.29 23.02 11.39
C GLN A 115 -6.27 22.52 10.35
N LEU A 116 -6.69 21.60 9.47
CA LEU A 116 -5.82 20.85 8.55
C LEU A 116 -4.81 21.72 7.79
N ARG A 117 -5.28 22.81 7.18
CA ARG A 117 -4.43 23.71 6.40
C ARG A 117 -3.41 24.47 7.25
N SER A 118 -3.81 24.98 8.42
CA SER A 118 -2.91 25.80 9.24
C SER A 118 -1.95 24.97 10.09
N GLN A 119 -2.32 23.74 10.48
CA GLN A 119 -1.47 22.87 11.28
C GLN A 119 -0.58 21.94 10.44
N TYR A 120 -1.09 21.44 9.31
CA TYR A 120 -0.40 20.38 8.55
C TYR A 120 -0.08 20.80 7.11
N GLY A 121 -0.56 21.96 6.64
CA GLY A 121 -0.33 22.42 5.27
C GLY A 121 -1.18 21.71 4.21
N VAL A 122 -2.14 20.88 4.63
CA VAL A 122 -2.94 19.99 3.78
C VAL A 122 -4.35 20.58 3.54
N THR A 123 -4.90 20.41 2.33
CA THR A 123 -6.25 20.85 1.93
C THR A 123 -7.26 19.70 1.78
N LEU A 124 -8.31 19.67 2.60
CA LEU A 124 -9.33 18.62 2.47
C LEU A 124 -10.18 18.78 1.18
N LEU A 125 -10.10 17.81 0.25
CA LEU A 125 -10.90 17.81 -0.99
C LEU A 125 -12.27 17.18 -0.80
N ALA A 126 -12.30 16.01 -0.17
CA ALA A 126 -13.51 15.21 -0.05
C ALA A 126 -13.44 14.28 1.16
N ILE A 127 -14.60 14.02 1.75
CA ILE A 127 -14.76 12.96 2.77
C ILE A 127 -15.57 11.84 2.16
N ARG A 128 -15.05 10.61 2.20
CA ARG A 128 -15.85 9.42 1.90
C ARG A 128 -16.38 8.82 3.20
N CYS A 129 -17.70 8.69 3.27
CA CYS A 129 -18.46 8.22 4.40
C CYS A 129 -19.30 7.01 3.97
N GLY A 130 -18.65 5.85 3.87
CA GLY A 130 -19.24 4.61 3.39
C GLY A 130 -19.33 4.70 1.87
N ASP A 131 -20.53 4.54 1.32
CA ASP A 131 -20.76 4.70 -0.11
C ASP A 131 -21.04 6.16 -0.51
N ARG A 132 -21.05 7.09 0.46
CA ARG A 132 -21.33 8.50 0.22
C ARG A 132 -20.05 9.32 0.18
N THR A 133 -19.78 10.00 -0.93
CA THR A 133 -18.71 10.99 -1.05
C THR A 133 -19.28 12.40 -0.85
N ILE A 134 -18.66 13.17 0.04
CA ILE A 134 -18.97 14.59 0.28
C ILE A 134 -17.83 15.42 -0.33
N PRO A 135 -18.02 15.98 -1.53
CA PRO A 135 -17.04 16.87 -2.14
C PRO A 135 -17.09 18.25 -1.47
N ASN A 136 -15.92 18.88 -1.31
CA ASN A 136 -15.74 20.21 -0.71
C ASN A 136 -16.56 20.41 0.60
N PRO A 137 -16.29 19.58 1.64
CA PRO A 137 -17.06 19.57 2.87
C PRO A 137 -16.97 20.91 3.63
N ASP A 138 -18.10 21.38 4.19
CA ASP A 138 -18.11 22.61 4.99
C ASP A 138 -17.40 22.39 6.33
N THR A 139 -16.79 23.45 6.85
CA THR A 139 -16.10 23.52 8.15
C THR A 139 -16.92 23.06 9.35
N SER A 140 -18.26 23.00 9.23
CA SER A 140 -19.19 22.57 10.29
C SER A 140 -19.47 21.06 10.32
N GLU A 141 -19.00 20.31 9.33
CA GLU A 141 -19.32 18.89 9.21
C GLU A 141 -18.53 18.04 10.21
N LYS A 142 -19.26 17.22 10.99
CA LYS A 142 -18.69 16.32 11.99
C LYS A 142 -18.28 15.00 11.34
N LYS A 143 -17.04 14.54 11.60
CA LYS A 143 -16.60 13.19 11.21
C LYS A 143 -17.32 12.14 12.06
N ARG A 144 -18.38 11.55 11.52
CA ARG A 144 -18.88 10.25 12.01
C ARG A 144 -17.99 9.18 11.39
N SER A 145 -17.26 8.47 12.23
CA SER A 145 -16.55 7.21 11.97
C SER A 145 -16.89 6.56 10.62
N VAL A 146 -16.09 6.77 9.57
CA VAL A 146 -16.13 5.90 8.38
C VAL A 146 -14.79 5.86 7.62
N ARG A 147 -14.60 4.71 6.96
CA ARG A 147 -13.54 4.29 6.04
C ARG A 147 -13.25 5.29 4.90
N GLY A 148 -12.04 5.84 4.95
CA GLY A 148 -11.37 6.53 3.84
C GLY A 148 -11.70 8.01 3.76
N ILE A 149 -10.71 8.86 4.02
CA ILE A 149 -10.80 10.31 3.86
C ILE A 149 -9.70 10.70 2.90
N SER A 150 -10.01 11.40 1.82
CA SER A 150 -8.98 11.88 0.91
C SER A 150 -8.51 13.24 1.39
N PHE A 151 -7.25 13.33 1.84
CA PHE A 151 -6.62 14.58 2.23
C PHE A 151 -5.69 15.00 1.07
N ILE A 152 -5.95 16.15 0.45
CA ILE A 152 -4.85 16.98 -0.06
C ILE A 152 -4.27 17.68 1.16
#